data_AF-A0A4R4LXH5-F1
#
_entry.id   AF-A0A4R4LXH5-F1
#
_cell.length_a   1.000
_cell.length_b   1.000
_cell.length_c   1.000
_cell.angle_alpha   90.00
_cell.angle_beta   90.00
_cell.angle_gamma   90.00
#
_symmetry.space_group_name_H-M   'P 1'
#
loop_
_entity.id
_entity.type
_entity.pdbx_description
1 polymer ?
#
loop_
_entity_poly.entity_id
_entity_poly.type
_entity_poly.pdbx_seq_one_letter_code
_entity_poly.pdbx_strand_id
1 'polypeptide(L)'
;MSDFDEWTPADSTAILINPYFTIDIDPMLAIPHGKPVSEEHWVVANAQMIRGWGPEIYLQNLLAVLKGNYPRGEYGEPFEPPGRAAG
;
A
#
# COMPACT_ATOMS: atom_id res chain seq x y z
N MET A 1 13.52 14.51 -33.76
CA MET A 1 13.95 13.52 -32.75
C MET A 1 12.69 13.13 -32.02
N SER A 2 12.33 11.85 -32.00
CA SER A 2 11.06 11.43 -31.40
C SER A 2 11.17 11.54 -29.89
N ASP A 3 10.30 12.33 -29.27
CA ASP A 3 10.19 12.56 -27.83
C ASP A 3 9.65 11.33 -27.08
N PHE A 4 10.23 10.15 -27.34
CA PHE A 4 10.14 9.07 -26.37
C PHE A 4 11.25 9.37 -25.36
N ASP A 5 10.87 9.98 -24.23
CA ASP A 5 11.70 9.91 -23.03
C ASP A 5 12.18 8.46 -22.90
N GLU A 6 13.49 8.29 -22.80
CA GLU A 6 14.13 6.98 -22.87
C GLU A 6 13.61 6.13 -21.70
N TRP A 7 12.76 5.16 -22.03
CA TRP A 7 12.15 4.26 -21.06
C TRP A 7 13.20 3.65 -20.13
N THR A 8 12.99 3.81 -18.82
CA THR A 8 13.93 3.34 -17.81
C THR A 8 13.42 2.08 -17.10
N PRO A 9 14.31 1.30 -16.46
CA PRO A 9 13.89 0.23 -15.55
C PRO A 9 12.99 0.71 -14.40
N ALA A 10 13.12 1.98 -13.99
CA ALA A 10 12.27 2.58 -12.96
C ALA A 10 10.82 2.74 -13.45
N ASP A 11 10.61 3.10 -14.72
CA ASP A 11 9.27 3.21 -15.31
C ASP A 11 8.55 1.85 -15.34
N SER A 12 9.29 0.80 -15.69
CA SER A 12 8.77 -0.58 -15.63
C SER A 12 8.36 -0.96 -14.21
N THR A 13 9.22 -0.63 -13.23
CA THR A 13 8.96 -0.91 -11.81
C THR A 13 7.72 -0.18 -11.33
N ALA A 14 7.58 1.11 -11.67
CA ALA A 14 6.43 1.93 -11.29
C ALA A 14 5.11 1.33 -11.80
N ILE A 15 5.10 0.79 -13.03
CA ILE A 15 3.91 0.12 -13.58
C ILE A 15 3.60 -1.17 -12.83
N LEU A 16 4.61 -1.98 -12.55
CA LEU A 16 4.42 -3.28 -11.89
C LEU A 16 3.93 -3.16 -10.45
N ILE A 17 4.37 -2.13 -9.71
CA ILE A 17 3.93 -1.92 -8.32
C ILE A 17 2.65 -1.09 -8.22
N ASN A 18 2.24 -0.41 -9.30
CA ASN A 18 1.04 0.42 -9.31
C ASN A 18 -0.22 -0.46 -9.31
N PRO A 19 -1.07 -0.38 -8.26
CA PRO A 19 -2.25 -1.23 -8.15
C PRO A 19 -3.44 -0.80 -9.02
N TYR A 20 -3.30 0.23 -9.87
CA TYR A 20 -4.39 0.81 -10.67
C TYR A 20 -5.19 -0.21 -11.49
N PHE A 21 -4.53 -1.23 -12.05
CA PHE A 21 -5.22 -2.29 -12.81
C PHE A 21 -5.60 -3.52 -11.97
N THR A 22 -5.36 -3.49 -10.66
CA THR A 22 -5.54 -4.65 -9.76
C THR A 22 -6.69 -4.44 -8.76
N ILE A 23 -6.89 -3.22 -8.27
CA ILE A 23 -7.92 -2.89 -7.27
C ILE A 23 -8.47 -1.47 -7.48
N ASP A 24 -9.68 -1.24 -7.00
CA ASP A 24 -10.19 0.11 -6.74
C ASP A 24 -9.66 0.60 -5.39
N ILE A 25 -9.02 1.77 -5.36
CA ILE A 25 -8.54 2.40 -4.13
C ILE A 25 -9.72 3.05 -3.39
N ASP A 26 -9.81 2.81 -2.09
CA ASP A 26 -10.80 3.46 -1.23
C ASP A 26 -10.67 4.99 -1.32
N PRO A 27 -11.73 5.72 -1.70
CA PRO A 27 -11.66 7.17 -1.92
C PRO A 27 -11.15 7.97 -0.72
N MET A 28 -11.36 7.48 0.51
CA MET A 28 -10.90 8.16 1.73
C MET A 28 -9.37 8.20 1.84
N LEU A 29 -8.64 7.35 1.12
CA LEU A 29 -7.18 7.39 1.06
C LEU A 29 -6.65 8.46 0.09
N ALA A 30 -7.50 8.97 -0.80
CA ALA A 30 -7.13 9.96 -1.82
C ALA A 30 -7.48 11.40 -1.43
N ILE A 31 -8.34 11.60 -0.41
CA ILE A 31 -8.68 12.95 0.05
C ILE A 31 -7.54 13.57 0.86
N PRO A 32 -7.37 14.91 0.84
CA PRO A 32 -6.40 15.59 1.68
C PRO A 32 -6.62 15.29 3.17
N HIS A 33 -5.55 14.94 3.88
CA HIS A 33 -5.57 14.60 5.30
C HIS A 33 -4.26 14.98 5.97
N GLY A 34 -4.25 15.02 7.30
CA GLY A 34 -3.02 15.18 8.08
C GLY A 34 -2.13 13.95 7.94
N LYS A 35 -0.83 14.16 7.71
CA LYS A 35 0.18 13.10 7.56
C LYS A 35 1.08 13.06 8.80
N PRO A 36 0.65 12.43 9.90
CA PRO A 36 1.40 12.47 11.17
C PRO A 36 2.71 11.65 11.12
N VAL A 37 2.87 10.75 10.15
CA VAL A 37 4.06 9.91 9.96
C VAL A 37 4.80 10.39 8.70
N SER A 38 6.11 10.60 8.80
CA SER A 38 6.94 10.93 7.64
C SER A 38 7.10 9.73 6.71
N GLU A 39 7.35 9.98 5.43
CA GLU A 39 7.60 8.92 4.44
C GLU A 39 8.77 8.03 4.84
N GLU A 40 9.85 8.61 5.37
CA GLU A 40 11.02 7.86 5.84
C GLU A 40 10.66 6.88 6.98
N HIS A 41 9.97 7.35 8.02
CA HIS A 41 9.54 6.49 9.12
C HIS A 41 8.57 5.41 8.65
N TRP A 42 7.67 5.75 7.72
CA TRP A 42 6.76 4.79 7.13
C TRP A 42 7.52 3.70 6.38
N VAL A 43 8.52 4.04 5.56
CA VAL A 43 9.35 3.06 4.84
C VAL A 43 10.10 2.15 5.82
N VAL A 44 10.71 2.69 6.87
CA VAL A 44 11.45 1.90 7.87
C VAL A 44 10.53 0.89 8.57
N ALA A 45 9.35 1.33 9.02
CA ALA A 45 8.38 0.46 9.70
C ALA A 45 7.89 -0.67 8.77
N ASN A 46 7.52 -0.34 7.53
CA ASN A 46 7.01 -1.33 6.59
C ASN A 46 8.10 -2.29 6.11
N ALA A 47 9.35 -1.84 5.97
CA ALA A 47 10.47 -2.73 5.70
C ALA A 47 10.70 -3.75 6.83
N GLN A 48 10.50 -3.36 8.10
CA GLN A 48 10.55 -4.30 9.23
C GLN A 48 9.40 -5.30 9.17
N MET A 49 8.18 -4.86 8.82
CA MET A 49 7.03 -5.76 8.65
C MET A 49 7.25 -6.76 7.52
N ILE A 50 7.79 -6.34 6.37
CA ILE A 50 8.14 -7.23 5.26
C ILE A 50 9.15 -8.29 5.70
N ARG A 51 10.17 -7.92 6.49
CA ARG A 51 11.14 -8.90 7.03
C ARG A 51 10.50 -9.89 8.00
N GLY A 52 9.49 -9.46 8.76
CA GLY A 52 8.80 -10.29 9.73
C GLY A 52 7.73 -11.21 9.14
N TRP A 53 6.96 -10.72 8.15
CA TRP A 53 5.80 -11.45 7.58
C TRP A 53 6.11 -12.09 6.23
N GLY A 54 7.16 -11.66 5.55
CA GLY A 54 7.39 -11.96 4.15
C GLY A 54 6.65 -10.98 3.21
N PRO A 55 7.15 -10.81 1.98
CA PRO A 55 6.62 -9.82 1.05
C PRO A 55 5.18 -10.13 0.58
N GLU A 56 4.82 -11.40 0.40
CA GLU A 56 3.49 -11.80 -0.08
C GLU A 56 2.40 -11.44 0.92
N ILE A 57 2.59 -11.83 2.19
CA ILE A 57 1.64 -11.52 3.27
C ILE A 57 1.54 -10.00 3.46
N TYR A 58 2.67 -9.29 3.42
CA TYR A 58 2.65 -7.84 3.51
C TYR A 58 1.84 -7.20 2.36
N LEU A 59 2.07 -7.60 1.11
CA LEU A 59 1.35 -7.05 -0.05
C LEU A 59 -0.14 -7.38 -0.02
N GLN A 60 -0.54 -8.58 0.42
CA GLN A 60 -1.95 -8.95 0.61
C GLN A 60 -2.64 -8.03 1.62
N ASN A 61 -1.98 -7.75 2.74
CA ASN A 61 -2.52 -6.84 3.77
C ASN A 61 -2.54 -5.39 3.27
N LEU A 62 -1.52 -4.94 2.55
CA LEU A 62 -1.50 -3.60 1.95
C LEU A 62 -2.65 -3.41 0.94
N LEU A 63 -2.89 -4.40 0.08
CA LEU A 63 -4.02 -4.39 -0.84
C LEU A 63 -5.37 -4.36 -0.09
N ALA A 64 -5.49 -5.03 1.05
CA ALA A 64 -6.70 -4.97 1.87
C ALA A 64 -6.93 -3.54 2.41
N VAL A 65 -5.88 -2.90 2.94
CA VAL A 65 -5.94 -1.49 3.39
C VAL A 65 -6.31 -0.57 2.24
N LEU A 66 -5.67 -0.71 1.08
CA LEU A 66 -5.98 0.12 -0.10
C LEU A 66 -7.43 -0.02 -0.56
N LYS A 67 -8.08 -1.17 -0.32
CA LYS A 67 -9.50 -1.42 -0.60
C LYS A 67 -10.46 -0.97 0.52
N GLY A 68 -9.97 -0.38 1.61
CA GLY A 68 -10.82 0.12 2.69
C GLY A 68 -10.82 -0.71 3.98
N ASN A 69 -10.12 -1.86 4.02
CA ASN A 69 -10.00 -2.67 5.23
C ASN A 69 -8.91 -2.08 6.14
N TYR A 70 -9.29 -1.11 6.96
CA TYR A 70 -8.46 -0.53 8.01
C TYR A 70 -9.36 0.08 9.09
N PRO A 71 -8.88 0.21 10.34
CA PRO A 71 -9.71 0.71 11.43
C PRO A 71 -10.14 2.16 11.17
N ARG A 72 -11.45 2.45 11.30
CA ARG A 72 -12.00 3.81 11.14
C ARG A 72 -12.66 4.31 12.43
N GLY A 73 -11.90 4.95 13.32
CA GLY A 73 -12.47 5.63 14.49
C GLY A 73 -13.49 4.80 15.29
N GLU A 74 -14.51 5.45 15.86
CA GLU A 74 -15.51 4.79 16.72
C GLU A 74 -16.55 3.90 15.99
N TYR A 75 -16.58 3.93 14.65
CA TYR A 75 -17.64 3.26 13.85
C TYR A 75 -17.09 2.39 12.71
N GLY A 76 -15.78 2.15 12.68
CA GLY A 76 -15.10 1.36 11.67
C GLY A 76 -14.94 -0.08 12.08
N GLU A 77 -15.11 -0.99 11.12
CA GLU A 77 -14.74 -2.39 11.33
C GLU A 77 -13.24 -2.49 11.67
N PRO A 78 -12.86 -3.40 12.59
CA PRO A 78 -11.46 -3.67 12.88
C PRO A 78 -10.76 -4.21 11.63
N PHE A 79 -9.44 -4.04 11.57
CA PHE A 79 -8.66 -4.63 10.49
C PHE A 79 -8.69 -6.16 10.56
N GLU A 80 -9.21 -6.80 9.52
CA GLU A 80 -9.19 -8.26 9.36
C GLU A 80 -8.10 -8.67 8.35
N PRO A 81 -6.94 -9.20 8.79
CA PRO A 81 -5.84 -9.50 7.88
C PRO A 81 -6.18 -10.72 6.99
N PRO A 82 -6.16 -10.59 5.65
CA PRO A 82 -6.41 -11.73 4.75
C PRO A 82 -5.30 -12.79 4.75
N GLY A 83 -4.11 -12.46 5.26
CA GLY A 83 -2.90 -13.30 5.14
C GLY A 83 -2.24 -13.69 6.47
N ARG A 84 -2.87 -13.40 7.62
CA ARG A 84 -2.34 -13.79 8.94
C ARG A 84 -3.42 -14.55 9.69
N ALA A 85 -3.08 -15.69 10.29
CA ALA A 85 -3.94 -16.27 11.33
C ALA A 85 -4.02 -15.25 12.47
N ALA A 86 -5.24 -14.92 12.92
CA ALA A 86 -5.42 -14.22 14.18
C ALA A 86 -4.56 -14.92 15.24
N GLY A 87 -3.64 -14.18 15.85
CA GLY A 87 -2.82 -14.70 16.95
C GLY A 87 -3.69 -15.00 18.16
#